data_AF-A0A7C5XJP4-F1
#
_entry.id   AF-A0A7C5XJP4-F1
#
_cell.length_a   1.000
_cell.length_b   1.000
_cell.length_c   1.000
_cell.angle_alpha   90.00
_cell.angle_beta   90.00
_cell.angle_gamma   90.00
#
_symmetry.space_group_name_H-M   'P 1'
#
loop_
_entity.id
_entity.type
_entity.pdbx_description
1 polymer ?
#
loop_
_entity_poly.entity_id
_entity_poly.type
_entity_poly.pdbx_seq_one_letter_code
_entity_poly.pdbx_strand_id
1 'polypeptide(L)'
;EKSGAEPYVDAGFDKLVKLIGASPPRGSRITVRIVADKGEVYCKPVDPSKLRIYWSFQVSTPDKPLKDILEDYRSRGLVIATSRYGDPIELLIDELSRRLASTRSLAIIFGSPREGLREIAGRQGFKLGDYVDYIVNTIPEQGSYTVRTEEAVYATLAIINLVSSSKYTH
;
A
#
# COMPACT_ATOMS: atom_id res chain seq x y z
N GLU A 1 14.59 -13.80 33.97
CA GLU A 1 15.01 -15.22 33.89
C GLU A 1 14.85 -15.71 32.46
N LYS A 2 15.91 -16.29 31.87
CA LYS A 2 15.87 -16.92 30.54
C LYS A 2 15.68 -18.43 30.75
N SER A 3 14.42 -18.87 30.87
CA SER A 3 14.06 -20.29 30.73
C SER A 3 13.71 -20.51 29.25
N GLY A 4 14.69 -21.00 28.50
CA GLY A 4 14.66 -21.11 27.04
C GLY A 4 13.84 -22.29 26.55
N ALA A 5 12.51 -22.15 26.52
CA ALA A 5 11.69 -22.98 25.65
C ALA A 5 11.97 -22.58 24.20
N GLU A 6 12.37 -23.54 23.37
CA GLU A 6 12.54 -23.31 21.93
C GLU A 6 11.20 -22.80 21.36
N PRO A 7 11.18 -21.66 20.66
CA PRO A 7 9.94 -21.11 20.15
C PRO A 7 9.39 -21.99 19.03
N TYR A 8 8.07 -22.17 19.03
CA TYR A 8 7.33 -22.88 17.99
C TYR A 8 6.35 -21.92 17.31
N VAL A 9 6.12 -22.13 16.02
CA VAL A 9 5.28 -21.26 15.17
C VAL A 9 4.16 -22.10 14.55
N ASP A 10 2.95 -21.56 14.60
CA ASP A 10 1.87 -22.03 13.75
C ASP A 10 2.07 -21.46 12.35
N ALA A 11 2.41 -22.34 11.40
CA ALA A 11 2.65 -22.01 10.00
C ALA A 11 1.63 -22.67 9.07
N GLY A 12 0.46 -23.08 9.59
CA GLY A 12 -0.59 -23.74 8.81
C GLY A 12 -0.34 -25.22 8.52
N PHE A 13 0.55 -25.87 9.28
CA PHE A 13 0.73 -27.33 9.27
C PHE A 13 -0.06 -27.96 10.42
N ASP A 14 -0.29 -29.28 10.35
CA ASP A 14 -0.95 -30.04 11.42
C ASP A 14 -0.23 -29.97 12.79
N LYS A 15 1.07 -29.69 12.76
CA LYS A 15 1.92 -29.55 13.95
C LYS A 15 2.68 -28.22 13.91
N LEU A 16 2.93 -27.67 15.09
CA LEU A 16 3.76 -26.47 15.22
C LEU A 16 5.17 -26.73 14.72
N VAL A 17 5.75 -25.74 14.06
CA VAL A 17 7.09 -25.82 13.46
C VAL A 17 8.10 -25.13 14.36
N LYS A 18 9.20 -25.82 14.66
CA LYS A 18 10.29 -25.28 15.49
C LYS A 18 10.90 -24.04 14.82
N LEU A 19 11.04 -22.95 15.56
CA LEU A 19 11.67 -21.71 15.11
C LEU A 19 13.14 -21.66 15.54
N ILE A 20 14.03 -21.45 14.57
CA ILE A 20 15.47 -21.37 14.79
C ILE A 20 15.96 -19.95 14.49
N GLY A 21 16.77 -19.39 15.38
CA GLY A 21 17.47 -18.11 15.16
C GLY A 21 16.72 -16.84 15.59
N ALA A 22 15.55 -16.97 16.22
CA ALA A 22 14.85 -15.87 16.88
C ALA A 22 13.97 -16.37 18.03
N SER A 23 13.61 -15.46 18.93
CA SER A 23 12.67 -15.70 20.04
C SER A 23 11.72 -14.50 20.15
N PRO A 24 10.77 -14.33 19.21
CA PRO A 24 9.85 -13.20 19.24
C PRO A 24 8.84 -13.34 20.39
N PRO A 25 8.15 -12.26 20.78
CA PRO A 25 7.10 -12.33 21.79
C PRO A 25 6.00 -13.33 21.39
N ARG A 26 5.48 -14.07 22.39
CA ARG A 26 4.39 -15.02 22.16
C ARG A 26 3.16 -14.29 21.60
N GLY A 27 2.52 -14.87 20.58
CA GLY A 27 1.36 -14.28 19.90
C GLY A 27 1.71 -13.26 18.82
N SER A 28 3.00 -12.95 18.61
CA SER A 28 3.41 -12.12 17.48
C SER A 28 3.23 -12.86 16.14
N ARG A 29 2.85 -12.10 15.11
CA ARG A 29 2.84 -12.57 13.72
C ARG A 29 4.20 -12.29 13.11
N ILE A 30 4.90 -13.34 12.68
CA ILE A 30 6.19 -13.25 12.01
C ILE A 30 6.13 -13.89 10.63
N THR A 31 7.05 -13.49 9.75
CA THR A 31 7.27 -14.19 8.49
C THR A 31 8.43 -15.16 8.66
N VAL A 32 8.21 -16.40 8.27
CA VAL A 32 9.21 -17.46 8.34
C VAL A 32 9.40 -18.14 6.99
N ARG A 33 10.60 -18.66 6.76
CA ARG A 33 10.89 -19.61 5.70
C ARG A 33 10.92 -21.02 6.28
N ILE A 34 10.12 -21.92 5.72
CA ILE A 34 10.16 -23.35 6.06
C ILE A 34 11.41 -23.97 5.44
N VAL A 35 12.11 -24.79 6.23
CA VAL A 35 13.29 -25.54 5.82
C VAL A 35 13.06 -27.00 6.16
N ALA A 36 13.23 -27.87 5.17
CA ALA A 36 13.28 -29.30 5.35
C ALA A 36 14.72 -29.76 5.10
N ASP A 37 15.39 -30.28 6.13
CA ASP A 37 16.75 -30.77 6.04
C ASP A 37 16.89 -32.08 6.81
N LYS A 38 17.47 -33.11 6.20
CA LYS A 38 17.71 -34.44 6.79
C LYS A 38 16.51 -35.06 7.53
N GLY A 39 15.29 -34.83 7.03
CA GLY A 39 14.05 -35.37 7.62
C GLY A 39 13.46 -34.52 8.76
N GLU A 40 14.11 -33.42 9.14
CA GLU A 40 13.57 -32.45 10.09
C GLU A 40 12.94 -31.26 9.35
N VAL A 41 11.79 -30.80 9.84
CA VAL A 41 11.12 -29.59 9.36
C VAL A 41 11.21 -28.53 10.44
N TYR A 42 11.82 -27.40 10.12
CA TYR A 42 11.91 -26.24 10.99
C TYR A 42 11.70 -24.96 10.19
N CYS A 43 11.64 -23.82 10.88
CA CYS A 43 11.47 -22.53 10.25
C CYS A 43 12.52 -21.53 10.75
N LYS A 44 12.87 -20.57 9.88
CA LYS A 44 13.77 -19.46 10.21
C LYS A 44 13.05 -18.14 9.94
N PRO A 45 13.21 -17.12 10.79
CA PRO A 45 12.62 -15.81 10.55
C PRO A 45 13.19 -15.21 9.28
N VAL A 46 12.36 -14.54 8.49
CA VAL A 46 12.80 -13.75 7.34
C VAL A 46 12.18 -12.37 7.40
N ASP A 47 12.95 -11.40 6.93
CA ASP A 47 12.49 -10.03 6.78
C ASP A 47 11.56 -9.94 5.55
N PRO A 48 10.27 -9.62 5.71
CA PRO A 48 9.31 -9.51 4.61
C PRO A 48 9.76 -8.50 3.55
N SER A 49 10.47 -7.43 3.95
CA SER A 49 10.91 -6.36 3.03
C SER A 49 11.96 -6.82 2.03
N LYS A 50 12.60 -7.97 2.28
CA LYS A 50 13.64 -8.56 1.42
C LYS A 50 13.08 -9.61 0.45
N LEU A 51 11.78 -9.91 0.52
CA LEU A 51 11.14 -10.87 -0.36
C LEU A 51 10.93 -10.27 -1.74
N ARG A 52 11.20 -11.04 -2.80
CA ARG A 52 10.97 -10.65 -4.19
C ARG A 52 9.57 -11.03 -4.70
N ILE A 53 8.65 -11.28 -3.78
CA ILE A 53 7.27 -11.67 -4.04
C ILE A 53 6.33 -10.73 -3.30
N TYR A 54 5.10 -10.58 -3.79
CA TYR A 54 4.07 -9.89 -3.03
C TYR A 54 3.83 -10.65 -1.72
N TRP A 55 4.05 -9.98 -0.58
CA TRP A 55 3.96 -10.58 0.75
C TRP A 55 2.99 -9.81 1.63
N SER A 56 1.70 -9.94 1.31
CA SER A 56 0.60 -9.26 2.01
C SER A 56 0.73 -7.74 1.97
N PHE A 57 -0.17 -7.06 2.68
CA PHE A 57 -0.12 -5.64 2.98
C PHE A 57 -0.13 -5.42 4.49
N GLN A 58 0.29 -4.23 4.91
CA GLN A 58 0.17 -3.74 6.27
C GLN A 58 -0.99 -2.76 6.35
N VAL A 59 -1.78 -2.84 7.42
CA VAL A 59 -2.86 -1.91 7.70
C VAL A 59 -2.45 -1.05 8.88
N SER A 60 -2.59 0.27 8.73
CA SER A 60 -2.41 1.23 9.82
C SER A 60 -3.60 2.17 9.89
N THR A 61 -3.96 2.56 11.11
CA THR A 61 -4.99 3.57 11.40
C THR A 61 -4.30 4.74 12.09
N PRO A 62 -3.67 5.65 11.32
CA PRO A 62 -2.97 6.78 11.91
C PRO A 62 -3.96 7.72 12.60
N ASP A 63 -3.69 8.05 13.86
CA ASP A 63 -4.48 9.01 14.64
C ASP A 63 -3.93 10.43 14.45
N LYS A 64 -4.08 10.95 13.22
CA LYS A 64 -3.65 12.32 12.87
C LYS A 64 -4.43 12.89 11.68
N PRO A 65 -4.44 14.22 11.49
CA PRO A 65 -5.12 14.89 10.38
C PRO A 65 -4.64 14.42 8.99
N LEU A 66 -5.50 14.58 7.98
CA LEU A 66 -5.18 14.19 6.60
C LEU A 66 -3.94 14.95 6.10
N LYS A 67 -3.84 16.24 6.42
CA LYS A 67 -2.69 17.07 6.06
C LYS A 67 -1.35 16.43 6.48
N ASP A 68 -1.25 16.02 7.74
CA ASP A 68 -0.03 15.42 8.29
C ASP A 68 0.25 14.02 7.70
N ILE A 69 -0.79 13.30 7.28
CA ILE A 69 -0.62 12.04 6.53
C ILE A 69 -0.03 12.33 5.15
N LEU A 70 -0.57 13.34 4.44
CA LEU A 70 -0.11 13.72 3.11
C LEU A 70 1.34 14.21 3.14
N GLU A 71 1.72 15.05 4.10
CA GLU A 71 3.12 15.51 4.27
C GLU A 71 4.10 14.34 4.46
N ASP A 72 3.75 13.36 5.31
CA ASP A 72 4.56 12.17 5.52
C ASP A 72 4.77 11.36 4.24
N TYR A 73 3.71 11.15 3.44
CA TYR A 73 3.83 10.41 2.18
C TYR A 73 4.58 11.21 1.12
N ARG A 74 4.37 12.52 1.05
CA ARG A 74 5.05 13.43 0.12
C ARG A 74 6.57 13.46 0.36
N SER A 75 6.99 13.39 1.62
CA SER A 75 8.42 13.28 1.96
C SER A 75 9.09 11.99 1.45
N ARG A 76 8.29 10.95 1.14
CA ARG A 76 8.77 9.62 0.74
C ARG A 76 8.67 9.34 -0.76
N GLY A 77 7.83 10.07 -1.49
CA GLY A 77 7.64 9.83 -2.91
C GLY A 77 6.44 10.57 -3.49
N LEU A 78 5.88 9.98 -4.55
CA LEU A 78 4.80 10.56 -5.33
C LEU A 78 3.45 10.40 -4.62
N VAL A 79 2.68 11.47 -4.50
CA VAL A 79 1.33 11.46 -3.89
C VAL A 79 0.29 11.86 -4.92
N ILE A 80 -0.64 10.94 -5.18
CA ILE A 80 -1.79 11.13 -6.08
C ILE A 80 -3.06 11.12 -5.25
N ALA A 81 -3.82 12.22 -5.27
CA ALA A 81 -5.19 12.24 -4.77
C ALA A 81 -6.17 11.89 -5.90
N THR A 82 -7.19 11.09 -5.60
CA THR A 82 -8.28 10.80 -6.54
C THR A 82 -9.48 11.72 -6.28
N SER A 83 -10.04 12.28 -7.35
CA SER A 83 -11.20 13.19 -7.27
C SER A 83 -11.90 13.29 -8.61
N ARG A 84 -13.24 13.32 -8.62
CA ARG A 84 -14.02 13.62 -9.83
C ARG A 84 -13.75 15.02 -10.41
N TYR A 85 -13.21 15.91 -9.59
CA TYR A 85 -12.83 17.28 -9.99
C TYR A 85 -11.34 17.41 -10.32
N GLY A 86 -10.60 16.29 -10.32
CA GLY A 86 -9.20 16.26 -10.74
C GLY A 86 -9.07 16.30 -12.26
N ASP A 87 -7.84 16.41 -12.72
CA ASP A 87 -7.54 16.35 -14.15
C ASP A 87 -7.88 14.94 -14.70
N PRO A 88 -8.58 14.84 -15.83
CA PRO A 88 -8.84 13.56 -16.47
C PRO A 88 -7.55 12.79 -16.73
N ILE A 89 -7.54 11.50 -16.37
CA ILE A 89 -6.34 10.67 -16.47
C ILE A 89 -5.77 10.61 -17.89
N GLU A 90 -6.61 10.74 -18.93
CA GLU A 90 -6.18 10.72 -20.33
C GLU A 90 -5.17 11.84 -20.65
N LEU A 91 -5.30 12.99 -19.98
CA LEU A 91 -4.41 14.14 -20.18
C LEU A 91 -3.06 13.97 -19.46
N LEU A 92 -2.98 13.04 -18.51
CA LEU A 92 -1.82 12.87 -17.63
C LEU A 92 -1.02 11.60 -17.90
N ILE A 93 -1.43 10.74 -18.85
CA ILE A 93 -0.83 9.41 -19.09
C ILE A 93 0.70 9.50 -19.26
N ASP A 94 1.18 10.35 -20.17
CA ASP A 94 2.61 10.44 -20.49
C ASP A 94 3.43 11.00 -19.34
N GLU A 95 2.89 12.01 -18.65
CA GLU A 95 3.54 12.62 -17.50
C GLU A 95 3.63 11.66 -16.32
N LEU A 96 2.50 11.02 -15.97
CA LEU A 96 2.43 10.03 -14.91
C LEU A 96 3.30 8.81 -15.21
N SER A 97 3.37 8.35 -16.47
CA SER A 97 4.28 7.27 -16.86
C SER A 97 5.73 7.60 -16.53
N ARG A 98 6.22 8.79 -16.91
CA ARG A 98 7.58 9.25 -16.58
C ARG A 98 7.80 9.39 -15.07
N ARG A 99 6.81 9.92 -14.35
CA ARG A 99 6.92 10.12 -12.90
C ARG A 99 6.90 8.80 -12.13
N LEU A 100 6.04 7.87 -12.51
CA LEU A 100 5.98 6.51 -11.97
C LEU A 100 7.25 5.71 -12.29
N ALA A 101 7.85 5.93 -13.46
CA ALA A 101 9.10 5.26 -13.84
C ALA A 101 10.30 5.64 -12.97
N SER A 102 10.28 6.84 -12.37
CA SER A 102 11.38 7.40 -11.57
C SER A 102 11.09 7.41 -10.06
N THR A 103 9.85 7.20 -9.63
CA THR A 103 9.50 7.16 -8.21
C THR A 103 9.84 5.80 -7.57
N ARG A 104 10.29 5.84 -6.32
CA ARG A 104 10.50 4.63 -5.49
C ARG A 104 9.31 4.32 -4.58
N SER A 105 8.42 5.29 -4.38
CA SER A 105 7.26 5.19 -3.50
C SER A 105 6.09 5.95 -4.11
N LEU A 106 4.92 5.35 -4.07
CA LEU A 106 3.66 5.92 -4.56
C LEU A 106 2.63 5.82 -3.45
N ALA A 107 1.98 6.94 -3.14
CA ALA A 107 0.79 6.99 -2.33
C ALA A 107 -0.40 7.41 -3.20
N ILE A 108 -1.46 6.60 -3.17
CA ILE A 108 -2.73 6.93 -3.83
C ILE A 108 -3.76 7.12 -2.74
N ILE A 109 -4.40 8.28 -2.72
CA ILE A 109 -5.33 8.68 -1.67
C ILE A 109 -6.74 8.66 -2.25
N PHE A 110 -7.66 8.05 -1.52
CA PHE A 110 -9.07 7.94 -1.87
C PHE A 110 -9.93 8.66 -0.85
N GLY A 111 -10.96 9.35 -1.33
CA GLY A 111 -12.03 9.87 -0.49
C GLY A 111 -12.92 8.76 0.06
N SER A 112 -13.78 9.14 1.00
CA SER A 112 -14.82 8.25 1.52
C SER A 112 -16.07 8.29 0.62
N PRO A 113 -16.99 7.32 0.73
CA PRO A 113 -18.25 7.35 -0.02
C PRO A 113 -19.13 8.57 0.28
N ARG A 114 -18.94 9.22 1.44
CA ARG A 114 -19.75 10.35 1.92
C ARG A 114 -19.08 11.72 1.76
N GLU A 115 -17.75 11.74 1.70
CA GLU A 115 -16.95 12.95 1.72
C GLU A 115 -15.68 12.72 0.88
N GLY A 116 -15.51 13.53 -0.17
CA GLY A 116 -14.32 13.51 -1.01
C GLY A 116 -13.13 14.21 -0.37
N LEU A 117 -11.94 14.05 -0.95
CA LEU A 117 -10.71 14.61 -0.39
C LEU A 117 -10.71 16.14 -0.38
N ARG A 118 -11.38 16.77 -1.35
CA ARG A 118 -11.52 18.24 -1.41
C ARG A 118 -12.36 18.75 -0.25
N GLU A 119 -13.45 18.06 0.07
CA GLU A 119 -14.35 18.40 1.17
C GLU A 119 -13.67 18.20 2.52
N ILE A 120 -12.96 17.06 2.70
CA ILE A 120 -12.15 16.79 3.90
C ILE A 120 -11.10 17.88 4.10
N ALA A 121 -10.38 18.25 3.04
CA ALA A 121 -9.34 19.28 3.10
C ALA A 121 -9.93 20.65 3.47
N GLY A 122 -11.06 21.02 2.87
CA GLY A 122 -11.78 22.25 3.18
C GLY A 122 -12.21 22.32 4.64
N ARG A 123 -12.76 21.23 5.19
CA ARG A 123 -13.14 21.12 6.60
C ARG A 123 -11.94 21.18 7.54
N GLN A 124 -10.78 20.68 7.13
CA GLN A 124 -9.53 20.77 7.87
C GLN A 124 -8.75 22.08 7.62
N GLY A 125 -9.29 23.00 6.82
CA GLY A 125 -8.72 24.34 6.62
C GLY A 125 -7.49 24.38 5.72
N PHE A 126 -7.33 23.44 4.78
CA PHE A 126 -6.21 23.44 3.83
C PHE A 126 -6.65 23.18 2.39
N LYS A 127 -5.81 23.55 1.41
CA LYS A 127 -6.04 23.24 0.00
C LYS A 127 -5.35 21.92 -0.34
N LEU A 128 -6.11 20.94 -0.82
CA LEU A 128 -5.60 19.61 -1.16
C LEU A 128 -4.38 19.66 -2.09
N GLY A 129 -4.40 20.53 -3.10
CA GLY A 129 -3.33 20.67 -4.09
C GLY A 129 -1.98 21.10 -3.52
N ASP A 130 -1.95 21.75 -2.36
CA ASP A 130 -0.70 22.16 -1.72
C ASP A 130 0.06 20.96 -1.11
N TYR A 131 -0.62 19.82 -0.94
CA TYR A 131 -0.14 18.63 -0.22
C TYR A 131 -0.01 17.37 -1.08
N VAL A 132 -0.35 17.45 -2.35
CA VAL A 132 -0.24 16.34 -3.29
C VAL A 132 0.51 16.78 -4.55
N ASP A 133 0.98 15.82 -5.34
CA ASP A 133 1.63 16.10 -6.62
C ASP A 133 0.61 16.12 -7.76
N TYR A 134 -0.43 15.27 -7.67
CA TYR A 134 -1.51 15.22 -8.65
C TYR A 134 -2.87 15.07 -7.97
N ILE A 135 -3.90 15.71 -8.56
CA ILE A 135 -5.31 15.42 -8.28
C ILE A 135 -5.90 14.88 -9.57
N VAL A 136 -6.24 13.59 -9.59
CA VAL A 136 -6.56 12.86 -10.82
C VAL A 136 -8.00 12.36 -10.77
N ASN A 137 -8.71 12.53 -11.89
CA ASN A 137 -9.93 11.80 -12.16
C ASN A 137 -9.62 10.55 -13.00
N THR A 138 -9.65 9.38 -12.37
CA THR A 138 -9.40 8.09 -13.02
C THR A 138 -10.64 7.45 -13.64
N ILE A 139 -11.81 8.06 -13.46
CA ILE A 139 -13.09 7.60 -14.01
C ILE A 139 -13.85 8.82 -14.55
N PRO A 140 -13.33 9.47 -15.62
CA PRO A 140 -14.03 10.57 -16.26
C PRO A 140 -15.32 10.10 -16.91
N GLU A 141 -16.25 11.05 -17.12
CA GLU A 141 -17.58 10.77 -17.68
C GLU A 141 -18.32 9.64 -16.94
N GLN A 142 -18.13 9.54 -15.61
CA GLN A 142 -18.83 8.55 -14.79
C GLN A 142 -20.36 8.67 -14.98
N GLY A 143 -20.98 7.58 -15.42
CA GLY A 143 -22.45 7.52 -15.63
C GLY A 143 -23.27 7.45 -14.34
N SER A 144 -22.62 7.49 -13.18
CA SER A 144 -23.23 7.47 -11.85
C SER A 144 -22.98 8.78 -11.11
N TYR A 145 -23.83 9.09 -10.12
CA TYR A 145 -23.63 10.28 -9.28
C TYR A 145 -22.38 10.17 -8.39
N THR A 146 -22.08 8.96 -7.90
CA THR A 146 -20.89 8.62 -7.12
C THR A 146 -20.28 7.31 -7.61
N VAL A 147 -18.96 7.20 -7.50
CA VAL A 147 -18.23 5.93 -7.57
C VAL A 147 -17.86 5.56 -6.15
N ARG A 148 -18.16 4.33 -5.73
CA ARG A 148 -17.82 3.88 -4.37
C ARG A 148 -16.32 3.70 -4.24
N THR A 149 -15.79 3.79 -3.02
CA THR A 149 -14.35 3.73 -2.78
C THR A 149 -13.75 2.41 -3.29
N GLU A 150 -14.44 1.28 -3.12
CA GLU A 150 -13.99 -0.02 -3.61
C GLU A 150 -13.86 -0.07 -5.14
N GLU A 151 -14.82 0.49 -5.87
CA GLU A 151 -14.81 0.59 -7.33
C GLU A 151 -13.68 1.52 -7.81
N ALA A 152 -13.53 2.67 -7.13
CA ALA A 152 -12.49 3.65 -7.42
C ALA A 152 -11.08 3.07 -7.19
N VAL A 153 -10.89 2.27 -6.15
CA VAL A 153 -9.62 1.58 -5.87
C VAL A 153 -9.28 0.62 -7.02
N TYR A 154 -10.22 -0.24 -7.44
CA TYR A 154 -9.97 -1.18 -8.54
C TYR A 154 -9.66 -0.47 -9.86
N ALA A 155 -10.48 0.51 -10.26
CA ALA A 155 -10.27 1.25 -11.49
C ALA A 155 -8.93 2.00 -11.50
N THR A 156 -8.62 2.71 -10.41
CA THR A 156 -7.39 3.48 -10.28
C THR A 156 -6.16 2.58 -10.32
N LEU A 157 -6.15 1.47 -9.56
CA LEU A 157 -5.01 0.56 -9.56
C LEU A 157 -4.80 -0.14 -10.90
N ALA A 158 -5.88 -0.49 -11.62
CA ALA A 158 -5.78 -1.06 -12.95
C ALA A 158 -5.12 -0.07 -13.94
N ILE A 159 -5.55 1.19 -13.92
CA ILE A 159 -4.97 2.23 -14.78
C ILE A 159 -3.52 2.51 -14.41
N ILE A 160 -3.20 2.71 -13.13
CA ILE A 160 -1.82 2.94 -12.69
C ILE A 160 -0.92 1.75 -13.03
N ASN A 161 -1.43 0.52 -12.92
CA ASN A 161 -0.69 -0.68 -13.33
C ASN A 161 -0.38 -0.65 -14.85
N LEU A 162 -1.35 -0.29 -15.69
CA LEU A 162 -1.14 -0.13 -17.14
C LEU A 162 -0.08 0.94 -17.45
N VAL A 163 -0.25 2.13 -16.85
CA VAL A 163 0.64 3.29 -17.08
C VAL A 163 2.07 2.99 -16.61
N SER A 164 2.23 2.34 -15.46
CA SER A 164 3.56 1.97 -14.92
C SER A 164 4.22 0.79 -15.67
N SER A 165 3.42 -0.09 -16.28
CA SER A 165 3.91 -1.25 -17.04
C SER A 165 4.32 -0.93 -18.47
N SER A 166 4.08 0.28 -18.96
CA SER A 166 4.45 0.68 -20.34
C SER A 166 5.97 0.70 -20.62
N LYS A 167 6.80 0.28 -19.66
CA LYS A 167 8.23 -0.04 -19.83
C LYS A 167 8.53 -1.26 -20.72
N TYR A 168 7.51 -1.95 -21.26
CA TYR A 168 7.68 -3.12 -22.14
C TYR A 168 7.44 -2.83 -23.64
N THR A 169 7.26 -1.58 -24.03
CA THR A 169 7.09 -1.20 -25.44
C THR A 169 8.06 -0.09 -25.79
N HIS A 170 9.18 -0.49 -26.40
CA HIS A 170 10.19 0.23 -27.20
C HIS A 170 11.62 -0.19 -26.82
#